data_AF-A0A2N8LZM0-F1
#
_entry.id   AF-A0A2N8LZM0-F1
#
_cell.length_a   1.000
_cell.length_b   1.000
_cell.length_c   1.000
_cell.angle_alpha   90.00
_cell.angle_beta   90.00
_cell.angle_gamma   90.00
#
_symmetry.space_group_name_H-M   'P 1'
#
loop_
_entity.id
_entity.type
_entity.pdbx_description
1 polymer ?
#
loop_
_entity_poly.entity_id
_entity_poly.type
_entity_poly.pdbx_seq_one_letter_code
_entity_poly.pdbx_strand_id
1 'polypeptide(L)'
;MFVVVSVILALLACTRSQIATDDPKESWAVSRGSVDGAPLIVRKNRGALAVAKSREAYPYRVMIAIGINRVDENGFPIAEASNDLHQFEDKVGAALKNTDSVIAVVLTVPRMRQLVFYTAQPDTVDGVLEKMKQQESTLHWGYEVAHDPGWSLYR
;
A
#
# COMPACT_ATOMS: atom_id res chain seq x y z
N MET A 1 -46.52 1.71 52.93
CA MET A 1 -45.11 2.06 53.27
C MET A 1 -44.22 1.03 52.57
N PHE A 2 -43.51 1.46 51.50
CA PHE A 2 -42.40 0.84 50.72
C PHE A 2 -42.55 -0.64 50.29
N VAL A 3 -42.80 -1.01 49.01
CA VAL A 3 -41.91 -1.07 47.81
C VAL A 3 -40.60 -1.84 48.11
N VAL A 4 -40.25 -2.93 47.43
CA VAL A 4 -39.33 -3.00 46.27
C VAL A 4 -39.26 -4.48 45.79
N VAL A 5 -39.77 -4.86 44.60
CA VAL A 5 -39.14 -5.00 43.24
C VAL A 5 -38.63 -6.43 42.91
N SER A 6 -39.10 -6.88 41.74
CA SER A 6 -38.75 -8.07 40.97
C SER A 6 -37.25 -8.30 40.74
N VAL A 7 -36.86 -9.56 40.59
CA VAL A 7 -35.65 -9.96 39.85
C VAL A 7 -36.04 -11.02 38.83
N ILE A 8 -35.98 -10.63 37.56
CA ILE A 8 -36.11 -11.51 36.39
C ILE A 8 -34.74 -12.14 36.12
N LEU A 9 -34.71 -13.47 36.09
CA LEU A 9 -33.52 -14.27 35.79
C LEU A 9 -33.36 -14.38 34.26
N ALA A 10 -32.45 -13.58 33.68
CA ALA A 10 -32.07 -13.72 32.27
C ALA A 10 -30.83 -14.63 32.15
N LEU A 11 -31.02 -15.82 31.60
CA LEU A 11 -29.96 -16.75 31.24
C LEU A 11 -29.19 -16.21 30.01
N LEU A 12 -27.95 -15.77 30.22
CA LEU A 12 -26.99 -15.56 29.13
C LEU A 12 -26.53 -16.92 28.60
N ALA A 13 -26.90 -17.26 27.37
CA ALA A 13 -26.31 -18.36 26.62
C ALA A 13 -25.31 -17.81 25.59
N CYS A 14 -24.04 -18.17 25.79
CA CYS A 14 -22.91 -18.21 24.87
C CYS A 14 -22.84 -17.15 23.75
N THR A 15 -22.06 -16.11 24.01
CA THR A 15 -21.35 -15.33 23.00
C THR A 15 -20.45 -16.24 22.17
N ARG A 16 -20.86 -16.57 20.94
CA ARG A 16 -19.93 -17.00 19.90
C ARG A 16 -19.22 -15.77 19.36
N SER A 17 -18.14 -15.37 20.02
CA SER A 17 -17.25 -14.33 19.51
C SER A 17 -16.60 -14.86 18.23
N GLN A 18 -17.10 -14.45 17.07
CA GLN A 18 -16.36 -14.59 15.83
C GLN A 18 -15.14 -13.66 15.95
N ILE A 19 -13.96 -14.25 16.08
CA ILE A 19 -12.71 -13.55 15.83
C ILE A 19 -12.75 -13.20 14.35
N ALA A 20 -13.19 -11.98 14.04
CA ALA A 20 -12.95 -11.39 12.75
C ALA A 20 -11.43 -11.19 12.66
N THR A 21 -10.76 -12.01 11.85
CA THR A 21 -9.46 -11.63 11.29
C THR A 21 -9.76 -10.55 10.25
N ASP A 22 -10.04 -9.34 10.75
CA ASP A 22 -10.18 -8.16 9.92
C ASP A 22 -8.77 -7.78 9.50
N ASP A 23 -8.29 -8.39 8.43
CA ASP A 23 -7.24 -7.77 7.63
C ASP A 23 -7.76 -6.36 7.33
N PRO A 24 -7.10 -5.29 7.80
CA PRO A 24 -7.61 -3.93 7.65
C PRO A 24 -7.86 -3.68 6.17
N LYS A 25 -9.15 -3.64 5.79
CA LYS A 25 -9.58 -3.51 4.40
C LYS A 25 -8.96 -2.25 3.81
N GLU A 26 -8.04 -2.42 2.86
CA GLU A 26 -7.34 -1.30 2.25
C GLU A 26 -8.35 -0.27 1.71
N SER A 27 -8.26 0.94 2.23
CA SER A 27 -9.14 2.05 1.83
C SER A 27 -8.33 2.99 0.96
N TRP A 28 -8.48 2.89 -0.36
CA TRP A 28 -7.76 3.71 -1.31
C TRP A 28 -8.52 5.00 -1.64
N ALA A 29 -7.80 6.13 -1.71
CA ALA A 29 -8.28 7.39 -2.27
C ALA A 29 -7.56 7.68 -3.57
N VAL A 30 -8.27 8.15 -4.59
CA VAL A 30 -7.68 8.58 -5.86
C VAL A 30 -7.85 10.09 -6.01
N SER A 31 -6.76 10.78 -6.35
CA SER A 31 -6.77 12.20 -6.70
C SER A 31 -5.96 12.44 -7.97
N ARG A 32 -6.24 13.58 -8.61
CA ARG A 32 -5.50 14.06 -9.79
C ARG A 32 -4.89 15.41 -9.47
N GLY A 33 -3.72 15.69 -10.03
CA GLY A 33 -3.00 16.95 -9.85
C GLY A 33 -1.98 17.15 -10.95
N SER A 34 -0.96 17.95 -10.65
CA SER A 34 0.21 18.10 -11.52
C SER A 34 1.48 18.27 -10.69
N VAL A 35 2.62 17.90 -11.27
CA VAL A 35 3.96 18.15 -10.73
C VAL A 35 4.79 18.76 -11.85
N ASP A 36 5.39 19.93 -11.62
CA ASP A 36 6.14 20.68 -12.64
C ASP A 36 5.40 20.87 -13.98
N GLY A 37 4.07 21.04 -13.90
CA GLY A 37 3.18 21.19 -15.06
C GLY A 37 2.79 19.88 -15.75
N ALA A 38 3.37 18.74 -15.37
CA ALA A 38 3.01 17.42 -15.88
C ALA A 38 1.82 16.82 -15.09
N PRO A 39 0.87 16.14 -15.75
CA PRO A 39 -0.30 15.57 -15.08
C PRO A 39 0.09 14.43 -14.13
N LEU A 40 -0.57 14.35 -12.98
CA LEU A 40 -0.30 13.38 -11.93
C LEU A 40 -1.59 12.69 -11.48
N ILE A 41 -1.54 11.37 -11.30
CA ILE A 41 -2.56 10.59 -10.60
C ILE A 41 -1.94 10.04 -9.32
N VAL A 42 -2.62 10.23 -8.20
CA VAL A 42 -2.20 9.72 -6.89
C VAL A 42 -3.25 8.74 -6.39
N ARG A 43 -2.82 7.54 -6.01
CA ARG A 43 -3.61 6.58 -5.23
C ARG A 43 -2.99 6.50 -3.84
N LYS A 44 -3.74 6.85 -2.80
CA LYS A 44 -3.26 6.87 -1.41
C LYS A 44 -3.99 5.82 -0.59
N ASN A 45 -3.26 4.91 0.06
CA ASN A 45 -3.83 3.92 0.96
C ASN A 45 -4.10 4.54 2.34
N ARG A 46 -5.34 4.94 2.61
CA ARG A 46 -5.76 5.58 3.87
C ARG A 46 -5.51 4.69 5.08
N GLY A 47 -5.50 3.38 4.90
CA GLY A 47 -5.25 2.41 5.95
C GLY A 47 -3.77 2.28 6.35
N ALA A 48 -2.84 2.77 5.53
CA ALA A 48 -1.41 2.45 5.69
C ALA A 48 -0.86 2.76 7.09
N LEU A 49 -1.24 3.89 7.69
CA LEU A 49 -0.78 4.26 9.04
C LEU A 49 -1.38 3.39 10.15
N ALA A 50 -2.62 2.91 9.97
CA ALA A 50 -3.24 2.01 10.94
C ALA A 50 -2.58 0.63 10.91
N VAL A 51 -2.21 0.15 9.71
CA VAL A 51 -1.50 -1.13 9.53
C VAL A 51 -0.06 -1.06 10.05
N ALA A 52 0.62 0.06 9.81
CA ALA A 52 2.02 0.24 10.19
C ALA A 52 2.27 0.33 11.71
N LYS A 53 1.27 0.23 12.59
CA LYS A 53 1.38 0.33 14.07
C LYS A 53 1.94 1.67 14.64
N SER A 54 2.87 2.35 13.97
CA SER A 54 3.29 3.74 14.13
C SER A 54 4.27 4.13 13.00
N ARG A 55 4.52 5.43 12.81
CA ARG A 55 5.49 5.91 11.79
C ARG A 55 6.94 5.60 12.16
N GLU A 56 7.25 5.70 13.46
CA GLU A 56 8.58 5.41 14.00
C GLU A 56 8.98 3.94 13.78
N ALA A 57 8.00 3.05 13.75
CA ALA A 57 8.23 1.64 13.48
C ALA A 57 8.62 1.38 12.01
N TYR A 58 8.34 2.29 11.07
CA TYR A 58 8.59 2.12 9.64
C TYR A 58 9.34 3.33 9.06
N PRO A 59 10.63 3.50 9.42
CA PRO A 59 11.39 4.71 9.10
C PRO A 59 12.02 4.69 7.70
N TYR A 60 11.87 3.62 6.93
CA TYR A 60 12.45 3.51 5.59
C TYR A 60 11.37 3.53 4.52
N ARG A 61 11.55 4.39 3.53
CA ARG A 61 10.77 4.44 2.29
C ARG A 61 11.40 3.51 1.26
N VAL A 62 10.57 2.74 0.60
CA VAL A 62 10.93 1.91 -0.55
C VAL A 62 10.14 2.45 -1.74
N MET A 63 10.84 2.98 -2.73
CA MET A 63 10.24 3.54 -3.94
C MET A 63 10.59 2.66 -5.13
N ILE A 64 9.59 2.04 -5.75
CA ILE A 64 9.74 1.23 -6.95
C ILE A 64 9.25 2.05 -8.14
N ALA A 65 10.12 2.36 -9.09
CA ALA A 65 9.80 3.12 -10.30
C ALA A 65 9.72 2.20 -11.51
N ILE A 66 8.61 2.28 -12.24
CA ILE A 66 8.27 1.42 -13.38
C ILE A 66 8.06 2.30 -14.61
N GLY A 67 8.86 2.08 -15.65
CA GLY A 67 8.70 2.76 -16.93
C GLY A 67 7.47 2.25 -17.70
N ILE A 68 6.76 3.17 -18.34
CA ILE A 68 5.54 2.87 -19.11
C ILE A 68 5.83 3.08 -20.60
N ASN A 69 5.87 1.98 -21.35
CA ASN A 69 6.26 2.00 -22.76
C ASN A 69 5.11 2.30 -23.73
N ARG A 70 3.86 2.08 -23.32
CA ARG A 70 2.67 2.35 -24.13
C ARG A 70 1.76 3.33 -23.40
N VAL A 71 1.62 4.53 -23.96
CA VAL A 71 0.94 5.65 -23.32
C VAL A 71 -0.03 6.36 -24.27
N ASP A 72 -1.01 7.05 -23.70
CA ASP A 72 -1.92 7.96 -24.40
C ASP A 72 -1.27 9.32 -24.70
N GLU A 73 -2.05 10.25 -25.25
CA GLU A 73 -1.61 11.61 -25.57
C GLU A 73 -1.12 12.43 -24.35
N ASN A 74 -1.55 12.06 -23.15
CA ASN A 74 -1.16 12.71 -21.89
C ASN A 74 0.01 11.99 -21.20
N GLY A 75 0.55 10.94 -21.83
CA GLY A 75 1.62 10.12 -21.27
C GLY A 75 1.16 9.11 -20.22
N PHE A 76 -0.14 8.89 -20.03
CA PHE A 76 -0.67 7.89 -19.11
C PHE A 76 -0.78 6.51 -19.77
N PRO A 77 -0.70 5.40 -19.00
CA PRO A 77 -0.75 4.07 -19.59
C PRO A 77 -2.09 3.84 -20.31
N ILE A 78 -2.01 3.30 -21.54
CA ILE A 78 -3.18 2.74 -22.22
C ILE A 78 -3.69 1.48 -21.47
N ALA A 79 -4.88 0.99 -21.82
CA ALA A 79 -5.54 -0.10 -21.10
C ALA A 79 -4.65 -1.35 -20.93
N GLU A 80 -3.97 -1.79 -21.99
CA GLU A 80 -3.09 -2.94 -21.98
C GLU A 80 -1.88 -2.72 -21.06
N ALA A 81 -1.26 -1.53 -21.12
CA ALA A 81 -0.15 -1.18 -20.21
C ALA A 81 -0.63 -1.06 -18.76
N SER A 82 -1.84 -0.56 -18.54
CA SER A 82 -2.43 -0.48 -17.20
C SER A 82 -2.63 -1.86 -16.59
N ASN A 83 -3.08 -2.83 -17.39
CA ASN A 83 -3.19 -4.22 -16.97
C ASN A 83 -1.83 -4.82 -16.59
N ASP A 84 -0.79 -4.64 -17.42
CA ASP A 84 0.56 -5.12 -17.10
C ASP A 84 1.10 -4.50 -15.80
N LEU A 85 0.85 -3.20 -15.59
CA LEU A 85 1.25 -2.50 -14.38
C LEU A 85 0.51 -3.01 -13.14
N HIS A 86 -0.79 -3.33 -13.23
CA HIS A 86 -1.53 -3.91 -12.11
C HIS A 86 -1.05 -5.31 -11.78
N GLN A 87 -0.77 -6.15 -12.78
CA GLN A 87 -0.19 -7.47 -12.55
C GLN A 87 1.18 -7.37 -11.87
N PHE A 88 2.00 -6.39 -12.26
CA PHE A 88 3.27 -6.14 -11.60
C PHE A 88 3.11 -5.63 -10.16
N GLU A 89 2.16 -4.72 -9.92
CA GLU A 89 1.81 -4.28 -8.56
C GLU A 89 1.43 -5.47 -7.66
N ASP A 90 0.60 -6.38 -8.16
CA ASP A 90 0.19 -7.59 -7.44
C ASP A 90 1.39 -8.50 -7.14
N LYS A 91 2.32 -8.67 -8.10
CA LYS A 91 3.56 -9.43 -7.89
C LYS A 91 4.44 -8.81 -6.80
N VAL A 92 4.61 -7.48 -6.82
CA VAL A 92 5.37 -6.76 -5.78
C VAL A 92 4.69 -6.94 -4.42
N GLY A 93 3.38 -6.75 -4.35
CA GLY A 93 2.60 -6.95 -3.13
C GLY A 93 2.74 -8.36 -2.58
N ALA A 94 2.67 -9.39 -3.44
CA ALA A 94 2.86 -10.78 -3.06
C ALA A 94 4.29 -11.06 -2.56
N ALA A 95 5.31 -10.51 -3.24
CA ALA A 95 6.71 -10.68 -2.86
C ALA A 95 7.01 -10.06 -1.49
N LEU A 96 6.43 -8.89 -1.21
CA LEU A 96 6.63 -8.16 0.04
C LEU A 96 5.66 -8.55 1.15
N LYS A 97 4.65 -9.40 0.90
CA LYS A 97 3.59 -9.76 1.86
C LYS A 97 4.10 -10.25 3.22
N ASN A 98 5.22 -10.98 3.24
CA ASN A 98 5.79 -11.54 4.46
C ASN A 98 6.90 -10.67 5.07
N THR A 99 7.15 -9.50 4.49
CA THR A 99 8.05 -8.49 5.05
C THR A 99 7.27 -7.55 5.94
N ASP A 100 7.95 -6.89 6.87
CA ASP A 100 7.33 -5.85 7.66
C ASP A 100 7.26 -4.54 6.86
N SER A 101 6.39 -4.50 5.85
CA SER A 101 6.20 -3.37 4.95
C SER A 101 4.74 -3.10 4.62
N VAL A 102 4.44 -1.87 4.21
CA VAL A 102 3.10 -1.42 3.86
C VAL A 102 3.13 -0.52 2.64
N ILE A 103 2.23 -0.76 1.68
CA ILE A 103 2.04 0.15 0.55
C ILE A 103 1.29 1.40 0.99
N ALA A 104 1.85 2.57 0.74
CA ALA A 104 1.34 3.84 1.22
C ALA A 104 0.74 4.67 0.08
N VAL A 105 1.46 4.78 -1.04
CA VAL A 105 1.09 5.63 -2.18
C VAL A 105 1.47 4.95 -3.49
N VAL A 106 0.65 5.16 -4.52
CA VAL A 106 1.03 4.92 -5.91
C VAL A 106 0.86 6.19 -6.71
N LEU A 107 1.93 6.61 -7.38
CA LEU A 107 1.97 7.80 -8.24
C LEU A 107 2.01 7.35 -9.70
N THR A 108 1.25 7.99 -10.57
CA THR A 108 1.41 7.85 -12.02
C THR A 108 1.59 9.23 -12.63
N VAL A 109 2.75 9.44 -13.24
CA VAL A 109 3.13 10.62 -14.02
C VAL A 109 3.37 10.18 -15.47
N PRO A 110 3.56 11.10 -16.44
CA PRO A 110 3.79 10.70 -17.82
C PRO A 110 4.94 9.69 -17.94
N ARG A 111 4.63 8.56 -18.55
CA ARG A 111 5.55 7.44 -18.83
C ARG A 111 6.16 6.76 -17.60
N MET A 112 5.65 6.99 -16.39
CA MET A 112 6.18 6.35 -15.17
C MET A 112 5.11 6.10 -14.11
N ARG A 113 5.19 4.93 -13.46
CA ARG A 113 4.44 4.62 -12.24
C ARG A 113 5.40 4.36 -11.10
N GLN A 114 5.11 4.90 -9.91
CA GLN A 114 5.90 4.67 -8.71
C GLN A 114 5.06 4.04 -7.62
N LEU A 115 5.51 2.93 -7.07
CA LEU A 115 4.94 2.29 -5.89
C LEU A 115 5.76 2.70 -4.67
N VAL A 116 5.11 3.26 -3.66
CA VAL A 116 5.78 3.75 -2.45
C VAL A 116 5.33 2.91 -1.27
N PHE A 117 6.27 2.15 -0.73
CA PHE A 117 6.12 1.38 0.49
C PHE A 117 6.91 2.03 1.62
N TYR A 118 6.53 1.71 2.86
CA TYR A 118 7.36 1.96 4.04
C TYR A 118 7.63 0.65 4.77
N THR A 119 8.80 0.50 5.38
CA THR A 119 9.23 -0.74 6.03
C THR A 119 10.04 -0.50 7.30
N ALA A 120 9.95 -1.45 8.23
CA ALA A 120 10.83 -1.61 9.39
C ALA A 120 12.11 -2.41 9.05
N GLN A 121 12.13 -3.11 7.91
CA GLN A 121 13.13 -4.12 7.53
C GLN A 121 13.75 -3.81 6.17
N PRO A 122 14.51 -2.70 6.03
CA PRO A 122 15.05 -2.25 4.74
C PRO A 122 15.90 -3.32 4.05
N ASP A 123 16.78 -4.01 4.78
CA ASP A 123 17.69 -5.03 4.22
C ASP A 123 16.93 -6.27 3.72
N THR A 124 15.86 -6.67 4.42
CA THR A 124 14.99 -7.78 3.99
C THR A 124 14.26 -7.42 2.70
N VAL A 125 13.71 -6.20 2.63
CA VAL A 125 12.99 -5.73 1.44
C VAL A 125 13.95 -5.59 0.25
N ASP A 126 15.15 -5.04 0.47
CA ASP A 126 16.20 -4.94 -0.54
C ASP A 126 16.53 -6.32 -1.14
N GLY A 127 16.81 -7.31 -0.29
CA GLY A 127 17.10 -8.67 -0.73
C GLY A 127 15.95 -9.36 -1.47
N VAL A 128 14.68 -9.03 -1.16
CA VAL A 128 13.51 -9.52 -1.90
C VAL A 128 13.40 -8.87 -3.28
N LEU A 129 13.60 -7.55 -3.35
CA LEU A 129 13.49 -6.80 -4.60
C LEU A 129 14.64 -7.10 -5.57
N GLU A 130 15.88 -7.28 -5.09
CA GLU A 130 16.99 -7.74 -5.94
C GLU A 130 16.71 -9.11 -6.56
N LYS A 131 16.16 -10.07 -5.79
CA LYS A 131 15.76 -11.38 -6.34
C LYS A 131 14.66 -11.25 -7.38
N MET A 132 13.65 -10.41 -7.10
CA MET A 132 12.57 -10.16 -8.06
C MET A 132 13.11 -9.55 -9.36
N LYS A 133 14.07 -8.63 -9.29
CA LYS A 133 14.70 -7.99 -10.44
C LYS A 133 15.45 -8.96 -11.34
N GLN A 134 16.00 -10.04 -10.78
CA GLN A 134 16.63 -11.12 -11.55
C GLN A 134 15.63 -12.01 -12.29
N GLN A 135 14.37 -12.04 -11.84
CA GLN A 135 13.31 -12.92 -12.37
C GLN A 135 12.34 -12.19 -13.30
N GLU A 136 12.06 -10.92 -13.03
CA GLU A 136 11.10 -10.11 -13.76
C GLU A 136 11.80 -9.21 -14.78
N SER A 137 11.77 -9.61 -16.04
CA SER A 137 12.39 -8.92 -17.17
C SER A 137 11.40 -8.23 -18.11
N THR A 138 10.09 -8.38 -17.87
CA THR A 138 9.05 -7.91 -18.81
C THR A 138 8.89 -6.40 -18.78
N LEU A 139 9.10 -5.79 -17.62
CA LEU A 139 8.99 -4.34 -17.42
C LEU A 139 10.36 -3.75 -17.13
N HIS A 140 10.58 -2.51 -17.58
CA HIS A 140 11.74 -1.74 -17.17
C HIS A 140 11.43 -1.06 -15.84
N TRP A 141 12.08 -1.51 -14.77
CA TRP A 141 11.87 -0.96 -13.44
C TRP A 141 13.15 -0.95 -12.59
N GLY A 142 13.14 -0.12 -11.57
CA GLY A 142 14.18 -0.05 -10.54
C GLY A 142 13.57 0.36 -9.21
N TYR A 143 14.37 0.36 -8.16
CA TYR A 143 13.91 0.81 -6.85
C TYR A 143 15.02 1.50 -6.06
N GLU A 144 14.59 2.23 -5.03
CA GLU A 144 15.44 2.89 -4.04
C GLU A 144 14.88 2.60 -2.64
N VAL A 145 15.78 2.33 -1.69
CA VAL A 145 15.45 2.31 -0.27
C VAL A 145 16.15 3.51 0.39
N ALA A 146 15.38 4.34 1.08
CA ALA A 146 15.88 5.55 1.71
C ALA A 146 15.30 5.72 3.11
N HIS A 147 16.09 6.26 4.04
CA HIS A 147 15.61 6.63 5.36
C HIS A 147 14.68 7.86 5.26
N ASP A 148 13.40 7.68 5.59
CA ASP A 148 12.34 8.70 5.57
C ASP A 148 11.34 8.47 6.72
N PRO A 149 11.73 8.74 7.98
CA PRO A 149 10.86 8.59 9.14
C PRO A 149 9.69 9.59 9.15
N GLY A 150 9.78 10.65 8.33
CA GLY A 150 8.75 11.67 8.21
C GLY A 150 7.52 11.20 7.43
N TRP A 151 7.68 10.15 6.61
CA TRP A 151 6.71 9.70 5.62
C TRP A 151 6.39 10.80 4.60
N SER A 152 7.45 11.41 4.05
CA SER A 152 7.37 12.63 3.24
C SER A 152 6.43 12.54 2.04
N LEU A 153 6.33 11.38 1.38
CA LEU A 153 5.46 11.18 0.22
C LEU A 153 4.01 10.78 0.55
N TYR A 154 3.74 10.43 1.81
CA TYR A 154 2.39 10.06 2.23
C TYR A 154 1.65 11.23 2.89
N ARG A 155 2.35 12.21 3.47
CA ARG A 155 1.69 13.33 4.18
C ARG A 155 1.20 14.43 3.25
#